data_AF-A0A968MSL5-F1
#
_entry.id   AF-A0A968MSL5-F1
#
_cell.length_a   1.000
_cell.length_b   1.000
_cell.length_c   1.000
_cell.angle_alpha   90.00
_cell.angle_beta   90.00
_cell.angle_gamma   90.00
#
_symmetry.space_group_name_H-M   'P 1'
#
loop_
_entity.id
_entity.type
_entity.pdbx_description
1 polymer ?
#
loop_
_entity_poly.entity_id
_entity_poly.type
_entity_poly.pdbx_seq_one_letter_code
_entity_poly.pdbx_strand_id
1 'polypeptide(L)'
;MTKSKLSGLMLTIILAGIMFACSNDTSFTIGEDLTDIKSSVIVVDTTTIISYTIKADSLQTSGYSKALAGRYSDGAFGTVTASSYFQLALPSSLSIDENSRYDSICLILKPTGYCYGDSTKDYTLQVHKLAEDLDNDDITFRYNVSEVSYFSEILGSKTTVFRPSSGREFTVKLSDTFGALLLSKNFK
;
A
#
# COMPACT_ATOMS: atom_id res chain seq x y z
N MET A 1 58.07 44.06 64.72
CA MET A 1 56.78 43.70 64.08
C MET A 1 56.82 42.22 63.76
N THR A 2 55.97 41.44 64.43
CA THR A 2 56.07 39.99 64.63
C THR A 2 55.84 39.19 63.35
N LYS A 3 56.66 38.14 63.14
CA LYS A 3 56.67 37.23 61.97
C LYS A 3 55.27 36.63 61.62
N SER A 4 54.32 36.64 62.57
CA SER A 4 52.95 36.18 62.36
C SER A 4 52.11 37.08 61.43
N LYS A 5 52.33 38.40 61.42
CA LYS A 5 51.59 39.32 60.53
C LYS A 5 52.04 39.23 59.07
N LEU A 6 53.31 38.86 58.83
CA LEU A 6 53.86 38.68 57.49
C LEU A 6 53.39 37.36 56.84
N SER A 7 53.27 36.29 57.65
CA SER A 7 52.67 35.02 57.20
C SER A 7 51.19 35.16 56.86
N GLY A 8 50.46 35.97 57.62
CA GLY A 8 49.05 36.27 57.34
C GLY A 8 48.89 37.00 56.01
N LEU A 9 49.72 38.01 55.73
CA LEU A 9 49.70 38.76 54.47
C LEU A 9 50.00 37.89 53.24
N MET A 10 50.96 36.96 53.34
CA MET A 10 51.29 36.01 52.27
C MET A 10 50.12 35.06 51.97
N LEU A 11 49.40 34.59 52.99
CA LEU A 11 48.24 33.71 52.81
C LEU A 11 47.08 34.44 52.12
N THR A 12 46.86 35.73 52.42
CA THR A 12 45.81 36.53 51.78
C THR A 12 46.09 36.77 50.30
N ILE A 13 47.35 36.94 49.91
CA ILE A 13 47.75 37.14 48.50
C ILE A 13 47.55 35.86 47.68
N ILE A 14 47.87 34.70 48.26
CA ILE A 14 47.67 33.40 47.59
C ILE A 14 46.17 33.11 47.41
N LEU A 15 45.35 33.37 48.42
CA LEU A 15 43.90 33.17 48.33
C LEU A 15 43.23 34.10 47.31
N ALA A 16 43.73 35.32 47.15
CA ALA A 16 43.26 36.24 46.12
C ALA A 16 43.61 35.76 44.70
N GLY A 17 44.78 35.14 44.49
CA GLY A 17 45.18 34.61 43.18
C GLY A 17 44.29 33.45 42.69
N ILE A 18 43.79 32.61 43.59
CA ILE A 18 42.91 31.48 43.25
C ILE A 18 41.53 31.98 42.76
N MET A 19 41.06 33.13 43.25
CA MET A 19 39.79 33.72 42.83
C MET A 19 39.83 34.32 41.42
N PHE A 20 41.02 34.59 40.86
CA PHE A 20 41.21 35.07 39.49
C PHE A 20 41.65 33.97 38.50
N ALA A 21 41.80 32.72 38.94
CA ALA A 21 42.27 31.62 38.09
C ALA A 21 41.17 30.95 37.24
N CYS A 22 39.95 31.48 37.23
CA CYS A 22 38.87 30.96 36.40
C CYS A 22 38.96 31.55 34.98
N SER A 23 39.70 30.89 34.09
CA SER A 23 39.63 31.18 32.66
C SER A 23 38.47 30.38 32.04
N ASN A 24 37.50 31.09 31.47
CA ASN A 24 36.42 30.49 30.70
C ASN A 24 36.91 30.33 29.25
N ASP A 25 37.84 29.42 29.02
CA ASP A 25 38.31 29.12 27.65
C ASP A 25 37.26 28.24 26.95
N THR A 26 36.33 28.87 26.24
CA THR A 26 35.36 28.20 25.36
C THR A 26 35.89 27.94 23.95
N SER A 27 37.19 28.16 23.71
CA SER A 27 37.84 27.80 22.45
C SER A 27 38.23 26.32 22.46
N PHE A 28 37.32 25.48 21.97
CA PHE A 28 37.64 24.12 21.56
C PHE A 28 38.35 24.18 20.20
N THR A 29 39.68 24.16 20.20
CA THR A 29 40.51 24.09 18.99
C THR A 29 40.77 22.61 18.63
N ILE A 30 40.09 22.12 17.60
CA ILE A 30 40.50 20.87 16.92
C ILE A 30 41.64 21.20 15.95
N GLY A 31 42.76 20.48 16.08
CA GLY A 31 43.79 20.38 15.05
C GLY A 31 44.74 21.57 14.97
N GLU A 32 45.79 21.57 15.79
CA GLU A 32 46.86 22.58 15.78
C GLU A 32 47.80 22.47 14.55
N ASP A 33 47.60 21.47 13.68
CA ASP A 33 48.50 21.12 12.56
C ASP A 33 47.83 21.21 11.16
N LEU A 34 46.77 22.01 11.01
CA LEU A 34 46.07 22.23 9.73
C LEU A 34 46.13 23.69 9.26
N THR A 35 47.13 24.45 9.70
CA THR A 35 47.20 25.92 9.55
C THR A 35 47.43 26.46 8.14
N ASP A 36 47.44 25.64 7.08
CA ASP A 36 47.56 26.14 5.69
C ASP A 36 46.47 25.65 4.73
N ILE A 37 45.42 25.02 5.23
CA ILE A 37 44.22 24.78 4.41
C ILE A 37 43.18 25.80 4.83
N LYS A 38 42.88 26.74 3.93
CA LYS A 38 41.77 27.69 4.06
C LYS A 38 40.44 26.92 3.98
N SER A 39 40.11 26.19 5.05
CA SER A 39 38.92 25.37 5.13
C SER A 39 37.74 26.25 5.54
N SER A 40 36.83 26.48 4.58
CA SER A 40 35.57 27.16 4.84
C SER A 40 34.65 26.21 5.61
N VAL A 41 34.41 26.51 6.89
CA VAL A 41 33.45 25.78 7.72
C VAL A 41 32.06 26.34 7.42
N ILE A 42 31.25 25.57 6.70
CA ILE A 42 29.85 25.90 6.46
C ILE A 42 29.01 25.09 7.44
N VAL A 43 28.40 25.77 8.41
CA VAL A 43 27.45 25.17 9.35
C VAL A 43 26.05 25.26 8.74
N VAL A 44 25.44 24.10 8.48
CA VAL A 44 24.06 24.02 7.96
C VAL A 44 23.13 23.66 9.13
N ASP A 45 22.38 24.64 9.62
CA ASP A 45 21.58 24.54 10.86
C ASP A 45 20.15 24.01 10.64
N THR A 46 19.59 24.16 9.44
CA THR A 46 18.23 23.65 9.16
C THR A 46 18.10 23.25 7.70
N THR A 47 17.85 21.96 7.47
CA THR A 47 17.51 21.46 6.13
C THR A 47 16.01 21.16 6.12
N THR A 48 15.24 22.01 5.46
CA THR A 48 13.80 21.75 5.27
C THR A 48 13.63 20.79 4.12
N ILE A 49 13.32 19.52 4.41
CA ILE A 49 12.96 18.55 3.38
C ILE A 49 11.52 18.82 2.97
N ILE A 50 11.34 19.29 1.74
CA ILE A 50 10.02 19.44 1.14
C ILE A 50 9.73 18.16 0.35
N SER A 51 8.92 17.27 0.92
CA SER A 51 8.47 16.04 0.24
C SER A 51 7.08 16.22 -0.34
N TYR A 52 6.88 15.80 -1.59
CA TYR A 52 5.57 15.71 -2.22
C TYR A 52 5.28 14.26 -2.58
N THR A 53 4.04 13.81 -2.37
CA THR A 53 3.59 12.52 -2.90
C THR A 53 2.97 12.77 -4.26
N ILE A 54 3.64 12.30 -5.32
CA ILE A 54 3.07 12.30 -6.67
C ILE A 54 2.21 11.03 -6.77
N LYS A 55 0.93 11.19 -7.11
CA LYS A 55 0.07 10.03 -7.42
C LYS A 55 0.69 9.34 -8.63
N ALA A 56 1.06 8.07 -8.50
CA ALA A 56 1.56 7.30 -9.63
C ALA A 56 0.52 7.41 -10.76
N ASP A 57 0.91 8.04 -11.86
CA ASP A 57 0.08 8.12 -13.03
C ASP A 57 -0.21 6.70 -13.52
N SER A 58 -1.44 6.46 -13.94
CA SER A 58 -1.97 5.28 -14.63
C SER A 58 -1.15 3.99 -14.45
N LEU A 59 -1.47 3.21 -13.41
CA LEU A 59 -0.85 1.90 -13.18
C LEU A 59 -1.59 0.83 -13.97
N GLN A 60 -0.90 0.09 -14.84
CA GLN A 60 -1.50 -0.95 -15.65
C GLN A 60 -2.01 -2.10 -14.77
N THR A 61 -3.28 -2.46 -14.96
CA THR A 61 -3.99 -3.53 -14.24
C THR A 61 -4.51 -4.63 -15.18
N SER A 62 -4.34 -4.49 -16.50
CA SER A 62 -4.70 -5.53 -17.49
C SER A 62 -3.66 -6.65 -17.59
N GLY A 63 -4.10 -7.83 -18.01
CA GLY A 63 -3.23 -8.97 -18.35
C GLY A 63 -2.82 -9.87 -17.18
N TYR A 64 -3.30 -9.60 -15.96
CA TYR A 64 -3.02 -10.44 -14.81
C TYR A 64 -4.04 -11.58 -14.66
N SER A 65 -3.57 -12.77 -14.28
CA SER A 65 -4.41 -13.93 -13.94
C SER A 65 -4.99 -13.88 -12.52
N LYS A 66 -4.89 -12.74 -11.85
CA LYS A 66 -5.34 -12.52 -10.48
C LYS A 66 -6.31 -11.35 -10.46
N ALA A 67 -7.48 -11.55 -9.87
CA ALA A 67 -8.47 -10.51 -9.64
C ALA A 67 -8.36 -9.96 -8.21
N LEU A 68 -8.48 -8.65 -8.06
CA LEU A 68 -8.65 -7.98 -6.78
C LEU A 68 -10.10 -7.49 -6.65
N ALA A 69 -10.73 -7.80 -5.53
CA ALA A 69 -12.09 -7.37 -5.24
C ALA A 69 -12.22 -7.03 -3.75
N GLY A 70 -12.82 -5.89 -3.45
CA GLY A 70 -13.06 -5.47 -2.07
C GLY A 70 -13.19 -3.97 -1.91
N ARG A 71 -13.52 -3.54 -0.71
CA ARG A 71 -13.59 -2.13 -0.34
C ARG A 71 -13.02 -1.97 1.05
N TYR A 72 -12.13 -1.00 1.23
CA TYR A 72 -11.47 -0.72 2.49
C TYR A 72 -11.47 0.79 2.73
N SER A 73 -11.77 1.21 3.97
CA SER A 73 -11.68 2.60 4.37
C SER A 73 -10.44 2.81 5.21
N ASP A 74 -9.50 3.56 4.68
CA ASP A 74 -8.27 3.95 5.35
C ASP A 74 -8.38 5.38 5.92
N GLY A 75 -7.78 5.62 7.08
CA GLY A 75 -7.78 6.94 7.71
C GLY A 75 -6.95 8.00 6.97
N ALA A 76 -5.92 7.59 6.22
CA ALA A 76 -5.06 8.48 5.46
C ALA A 76 -5.49 8.58 3.99
N PHE A 77 -5.87 7.47 3.37
CA PHE A 77 -6.20 7.43 1.92
C PHE A 77 -7.70 7.50 1.60
N GLY A 78 -8.57 7.45 2.60
CA GLY A 78 -10.02 7.41 2.41
C GLY A 78 -10.52 6.03 1.97
N THR A 79 -11.65 5.98 1.28
CA THR A 79 -12.24 4.72 0.80
C THR A 79 -11.60 4.28 -0.52
N VAL A 80 -10.97 3.11 -0.50
CA VAL A 80 -10.45 2.42 -1.68
C VAL A 80 -11.40 1.28 -2.04
N THR A 81 -11.84 1.25 -3.30
CA THR A 81 -12.65 0.15 -3.85
C THR A 81 -11.87 -0.51 -4.98
N ALA A 82 -11.76 -1.83 -4.94
CA ALA A 82 -11.19 -2.66 -5.98
C ALA A 82 -12.30 -3.48 -6.62
N SER A 83 -12.44 -3.34 -7.94
CA SER A 83 -13.34 -4.12 -8.78
C SER A 83 -12.53 -4.67 -9.94
N SER A 84 -12.72 -5.95 -10.26
CA SER A 84 -12.04 -6.61 -11.38
C SER A 84 -13.04 -6.95 -12.47
N TYR A 85 -12.64 -6.71 -13.71
CA TYR A 85 -13.41 -7.05 -14.90
C TYR A 85 -12.69 -8.16 -15.65
N PHE A 86 -13.42 -9.17 -16.10
CA PHE A 86 -12.85 -10.27 -16.86
C PHE A 86 -13.88 -10.82 -17.85
N GLN A 87 -13.39 -11.27 -18.99
CA GLN A 87 -14.18 -12.01 -19.97
C GLN A 87 -13.89 -13.50 -19.79
N LEU A 88 -14.95 -14.31 -19.74
CA LEU A 88 -14.82 -15.76 -19.67
C LEU A 88 -14.80 -16.33 -21.09
N ALA A 89 -13.71 -17.00 -21.44
CA ALA A 89 -13.63 -17.80 -22.66
C ALA A 89 -14.08 -19.23 -22.38
N LEU A 90 -14.79 -19.83 -23.33
CA LEU A 90 -15.10 -21.25 -23.26
C LEU A 90 -13.85 -22.08 -23.56
N PRO A 91 -13.67 -23.24 -22.89
CA PRO A 91 -12.61 -24.15 -23.26
C PRO A 91 -12.83 -24.66 -24.69
N SER A 92 -11.74 -24.85 -25.43
CA SER A 92 -11.78 -25.25 -26.85
C SER A 92 -12.41 -26.62 -27.11
N SER A 93 -12.51 -27.47 -26.09
CA SER A 93 -13.01 -28.86 -26.19
C SER A 93 -14.16 -29.14 -25.23
N LEU A 94 -15.11 -28.20 -25.10
CA LEU A 94 -16.31 -28.42 -24.30
C LEU A 94 -17.42 -29.04 -25.16
N SER A 95 -17.65 -30.34 -25.00
CA SER A 95 -18.78 -31.07 -25.61
C SER A 95 -19.83 -31.31 -24.54
N ILE A 96 -21.04 -30.81 -24.77
CA ILE A 96 -22.21 -31.04 -23.92
C ILE A 96 -23.19 -31.89 -24.71
N ASP A 97 -23.70 -32.96 -24.11
CA ASP A 97 -24.70 -33.84 -24.76
C ASP A 97 -26.01 -33.09 -25.01
N GLU A 98 -26.66 -33.33 -26.15
CA GLU A 98 -27.91 -32.66 -26.53
C GLU A 98 -29.07 -32.89 -25.54
N ASN A 99 -29.04 -33.99 -24.78
CA ASN A 99 -30.04 -34.29 -23.75
C ASN A 99 -29.70 -33.67 -22.39
N SER A 100 -28.55 -33.00 -22.27
CA SER A 100 -28.16 -32.33 -21.03
C SER A 100 -29.20 -31.28 -20.64
N ARG A 101 -29.44 -31.17 -19.34
CA ARG A 101 -30.34 -30.19 -18.74
C ARG A 101 -29.52 -29.30 -17.83
N TYR A 102 -29.79 -28.00 -17.91
CA TYR A 102 -29.22 -27.05 -16.98
C TYR A 102 -29.69 -27.38 -15.55
N ASP A 103 -28.77 -27.38 -14.59
CA ASP A 103 -29.04 -27.50 -13.16
C ASP A 103 -28.61 -26.23 -12.42
N SER A 104 -27.32 -25.91 -12.45
CA SER A 104 -26.79 -24.70 -11.82
C SER A 104 -25.49 -24.19 -12.46
N ILE A 105 -25.17 -22.92 -12.23
CA ILE A 105 -23.89 -22.31 -12.58
C ILE A 105 -23.28 -21.60 -11.36
N CYS A 106 -21.98 -21.78 -11.17
CA CYS A 106 -21.23 -21.18 -10.07
C CYS A 106 -19.94 -20.53 -10.57
N LEU A 107 -19.65 -19.32 -10.08
CA LEU A 107 -18.32 -18.72 -10.18
C LEU A 107 -17.47 -19.20 -9.01
N ILE A 108 -16.31 -19.81 -9.30
CA ILE A 108 -15.38 -20.31 -8.28
C ILE A 108 -14.10 -19.49 -8.35
N LEU A 109 -13.78 -18.78 -7.25
CA LEU A 109 -12.57 -17.99 -7.13
C LEU A 109 -11.63 -18.65 -6.12
N LYS A 110 -10.36 -18.83 -6.50
CA LYS A 110 -9.33 -19.39 -5.63
C LYS A 110 -8.55 -18.25 -4.95
N PRO A 111 -8.53 -18.18 -3.61
CA PRO A 111 -7.71 -17.19 -2.91
C PRO A 111 -6.23 -17.39 -3.22
N THR A 112 -5.52 -16.29 -3.46
CA THR A 112 -4.06 -16.29 -3.68
C THR A 112 -3.26 -16.20 -2.37
N GLY A 113 -3.94 -15.99 -1.23
CA GLY A 113 -3.31 -15.65 0.05
C GLY A 113 -3.10 -14.15 0.27
N TYR A 114 -3.29 -13.31 -0.76
CA TYR A 114 -3.17 -11.86 -0.64
C TYR A 114 -4.44 -11.24 -0.02
N CYS A 115 -4.26 -10.41 1.01
CA CYS A 115 -5.30 -9.57 1.59
C CYS A 115 -4.73 -8.26 2.11
N TYR A 116 -5.56 -7.21 2.11
CA TYR A 116 -5.25 -5.92 2.70
C TYR A 116 -6.38 -5.52 3.66
N GLY A 117 -6.03 -5.07 4.87
CA GLY A 117 -7.00 -4.74 5.92
C GLY A 117 -7.40 -5.94 6.79
N ASP A 118 -8.54 -5.81 7.47
CA ASP A 118 -9.07 -6.81 8.41
C ASP A 118 -9.93 -7.86 7.69
N SER A 119 -9.42 -9.10 7.62
CA SER A 119 -10.10 -10.21 6.95
C SER A 119 -11.07 -10.97 7.85
N THR A 120 -11.22 -10.59 9.14
CA THR A 120 -12.09 -11.28 10.09
C THR A 120 -13.57 -10.89 9.96
N LYS A 121 -13.83 -9.79 9.25
CA LYS A 121 -15.17 -9.28 9.00
C LYS A 121 -15.82 -9.96 7.80
N ASP A 122 -17.15 -9.95 7.81
CA ASP A 122 -17.93 -10.38 6.65
C ASP A 122 -17.73 -9.41 5.49
N TYR A 123 -17.49 -9.96 4.31
CA TYR A 123 -17.44 -9.22 3.05
C TYR A 123 -18.46 -9.82 2.10
N THR A 124 -19.09 -8.97 1.30
CA THR A 124 -20.07 -9.36 0.28
C THR A 124 -19.45 -9.13 -1.09
N LEU A 125 -19.32 -10.18 -1.90
CA LEU A 125 -18.97 -10.06 -3.31
C LEU A 125 -20.23 -10.21 -4.15
N GLN A 126 -20.40 -9.26 -5.07
CA GLN A 126 -21.47 -9.24 -6.04
C GLN A 126 -20.88 -9.40 -7.44
N VAL A 127 -21.54 -10.21 -8.25
CA VAL A 127 -21.18 -10.47 -9.65
C VAL A 127 -22.23 -9.78 -10.52
N HIS A 128 -21.76 -8.95 -11.44
CA HIS A 128 -22.59 -8.20 -12.38
C HIS A 128 -22.19 -8.54 -13.81
N LYS A 129 -23.14 -8.40 -14.74
CA LYS A 129 -22.87 -8.52 -16.17
C LYS A 129 -22.32 -7.19 -16.71
N LEU A 130 -21.26 -7.25 -17.50
CA LEU A 130 -20.74 -6.06 -18.21
C LEU A 130 -21.72 -5.62 -19.30
N ALA A 131 -21.86 -4.30 -19.46
CA ALA A 131 -22.72 -3.68 -20.47
C ALA A 131 -22.00 -3.47 -21.81
N GLU A 132 -20.67 -3.52 -21.78
CA GLU A 132 -19.79 -3.40 -22.93
C GLU A 132 -18.79 -4.56 -22.94
N ASP A 133 -18.31 -4.91 -24.12
CA ASP A 133 -17.26 -5.91 -24.27
C ASP A 133 -15.92 -5.32 -23.78
N LEU A 134 -15.11 -6.16 -23.15
CA LEU A 134 -13.72 -5.79 -22.87
C LEU A 134 -12.96 -5.89 -24.19
N ASP A 135 -12.69 -4.75 -24.84
CA ASP A 135 -11.93 -4.71 -26.09
C ASP A 135 -10.69 -5.61 -25.99
N ASN A 136 -10.64 -6.63 -26.86
CA ASN A 136 -9.53 -7.58 -26.99
C ASN A 136 -8.47 -7.08 -27.99
N ASP A 137 -8.41 -5.78 -28.26
CA ASP A 137 -7.28 -5.25 -29.03
C ASP A 137 -6.02 -5.40 -28.17
N ASP A 138 -5.09 -6.26 -28.62
CA ASP A 138 -3.83 -6.65 -27.97
C ASP A 138 -2.95 -5.47 -27.51
N ILE A 139 -3.30 -4.24 -27.89
CA ILE A 139 -2.54 -3.00 -27.66
C ILE A 139 -3.21 -2.12 -26.59
N THR A 140 -4.43 -2.43 -26.13
CA THR A 140 -5.16 -1.57 -25.19
C THR A 140 -4.90 -1.97 -23.74
N PHE A 141 -3.91 -1.32 -23.13
CA PHE A 141 -3.68 -1.43 -21.68
C PHE A 141 -4.83 -0.80 -20.89
N ARG A 142 -5.28 -1.47 -19.82
CA ARG A 142 -6.22 -0.92 -18.84
C ARG A 142 -5.47 -0.59 -17.56
N TYR A 143 -5.91 0.48 -16.91
CA TYR A 143 -5.23 1.05 -15.77
C TYR A 143 -6.15 1.11 -14.55
N ASN A 144 -5.60 1.42 -13.38
CA ASN A 144 -6.34 1.62 -12.14
C ASN A 144 -7.39 2.75 -12.18
N VAL A 145 -7.37 3.60 -13.21
CA VAL A 145 -8.35 4.66 -13.46
C VAL A 145 -9.36 4.30 -14.56
N SER A 146 -9.24 3.13 -15.18
CA SER A 146 -10.16 2.65 -16.21
C SER A 146 -11.42 2.08 -15.55
N GLU A 147 -12.59 2.54 -15.99
CA GLU A 147 -13.89 2.04 -15.57
C GLU A 147 -14.59 1.34 -16.73
N VAL A 148 -15.41 0.35 -16.42
CA VAL A 148 -16.19 -0.42 -17.40
C VAL A 148 -17.64 -0.45 -16.95
N SER A 149 -18.55 -0.15 -17.87
CA SER A 149 -19.98 -0.10 -17.58
C SER A 149 -20.56 -1.50 -17.34
N TYR A 150 -21.47 -1.62 -16.37
CA TYR A 150 -22.13 -2.88 -16.01
C TYR A 150 -23.61 -2.70 -15.74
N PHE A 151 -24.39 -3.78 -15.90
CA PHE A 151 -25.81 -3.80 -15.57
C PHE A 151 -26.02 -3.86 -14.06
N SER A 152 -27.01 -3.11 -13.55
CA SER A 152 -27.33 -3.06 -12.12
C SER A 152 -27.89 -4.39 -11.57
N GLU A 153 -28.35 -5.29 -12.44
CA GLU A 153 -28.78 -6.63 -12.07
C GLU A 153 -27.63 -7.44 -11.44
N ILE A 154 -27.89 -8.01 -10.27
CA ILE A 154 -26.94 -8.88 -9.58
C ILE A 154 -27.11 -10.30 -10.12
N LEU A 155 -26.09 -10.80 -10.81
CA LEU A 155 -26.06 -12.18 -11.27
C LEU A 155 -25.82 -13.17 -10.13
N GLY A 156 -25.06 -12.77 -9.12
CA GLY A 156 -24.78 -13.62 -7.96
C GLY A 156 -24.21 -12.80 -6.82
N SER A 157 -24.50 -13.20 -5.58
CA SER A 157 -23.99 -12.54 -4.39
C SER A 157 -23.68 -13.57 -3.32
N LYS A 158 -22.58 -13.35 -2.60
CA LYS A 158 -22.23 -14.16 -1.44
C LYS A 158 -21.54 -13.33 -0.38
N THR A 159 -21.99 -13.51 0.85
CA THR A 159 -21.38 -12.94 2.05
C THR A 159 -20.68 -14.03 2.84
N THR A 160 -19.42 -13.80 3.23
CA THR A 160 -18.64 -14.72 4.09
C THR A 160 -17.48 -13.96 4.73
N VAL A 161 -16.76 -14.60 5.65
CA VAL A 161 -15.46 -14.13 6.17
C VAL A 161 -14.31 -14.61 5.28
N PHE A 162 -13.36 -13.72 4.92
CA PHE A 162 -12.27 -14.07 4.01
C PHE A 162 -11.14 -14.67 4.81
N ARG A 163 -10.72 -15.89 4.46
CA ARG A 163 -9.59 -16.55 5.11
C ARG A 163 -8.48 -16.79 4.08
N PRO A 164 -7.55 -15.82 3.90
CA PRO A 164 -6.56 -15.86 2.83
C PRO A 164 -5.70 -17.13 2.87
N SER A 165 -5.34 -17.58 4.07
CA SER A 165 -4.50 -18.76 4.32
C SER A 165 -5.27 -20.09 4.35
N SER A 166 -6.60 -20.07 4.31
CA SER A 166 -7.39 -21.31 4.41
C SER A 166 -7.39 -22.17 3.15
N GLY A 167 -7.01 -21.60 2.00
CA GLY A 167 -7.11 -22.24 0.69
C GLY A 167 -8.54 -22.56 0.25
N ARG A 168 -9.56 -22.15 1.01
CA ARG A 168 -10.96 -22.44 0.71
C ARG A 168 -11.42 -21.63 -0.48
N GLU A 169 -11.98 -22.32 -1.47
CA GLU A 169 -12.53 -21.69 -2.66
C GLU A 169 -13.75 -20.82 -2.30
N PHE A 170 -13.84 -19.68 -2.97
CA PHE A 170 -14.99 -18.79 -2.88
C PHE A 170 -15.94 -19.05 -4.04
N THR A 171 -16.97 -19.85 -3.76
CA THR A 171 -17.99 -20.23 -4.75
C THR A 171 -19.23 -19.34 -4.64
N VAL A 172 -19.60 -18.64 -5.71
CA VAL A 172 -20.82 -17.84 -5.82
C VAL A 172 -21.77 -18.52 -6.81
N LYS A 173 -22.96 -18.94 -6.36
CA LYS A 173 -24.00 -19.39 -7.29
C LYS A 173 -24.51 -18.18 -8.08
N LEU A 174 -24.58 -18.30 -9.41
CA LEU A 174 -25.14 -17.24 -10.26
C LEU A 174 -26.60 -17.55 -10.62
N SER A 175 -27.24 -16.58 -11.26
CA SER A 175 -28.64 -16.63 -11.66
C SER A 175 -28.91 -17.79 -12.61
N ASP A 176 -29.97 -18.53 -12.31
CA ASP A 176 -30.38 -19.69 -13.10
C ASP A 176 -30.87 -19.28 -14.50
N THR A 177 -31.44 -18.07 -14.65
CA THR A 177 -31.81 -17.52 -15.95
C THR A 177 -30.59 -17.26 -16.83
N PHE A 178 -29.52 -16.73 -16.23
CA PHE A 178 -28.26 -16.48 -16.93
C PHE A 178 -27.57 -17.79 -17.34
N GLY A 179 -27.53 -18.78 -16.44
CA GLY A 179 -26.95 -20.10 -16.73
C GLY A 179 -27.69 -20.84 -17.86
N ALA A 180 -29.02 -20.84 -17.85
CA ALA A 180 -29.82 -21.44 -18.92
C ALA A 180 -29.63 -20.72 -20.27
N LEU A 181 -29.46 -19.39 -20.25
CA LEU A 181 -29.15 -18.62 -21.45
C LEU A 181 -27.76 -18.97 -22.02
N LEU A 182 -26.75 -19.10 -21.15
CA LEU A 182 -25.42 -19.52 -21.58
C LEU A 182 -25.42 -20.92 -22.20
N LEU A 183 -26.16 -21.86 -21.61
CA LEU A 183 -26.27 -23.22 -22.14
C LEU A 183 -26.94 -23.22 -23.53
N SER A 184 -28.01 -22.46 -23.70
CA SER A 184 -28.76 -22.46 -24.96
C SER A 184 -28.08 -21.71 -26.11
N LYS A 185 -27.30 -20.66 -25.82
CA LYS A 185 -26.67 -19.82 -26.86
C LYS A 185 -25.33 -20.37 -27.38
N ASN A 186 -24.59 -21.10 -26.54
CA ASN A 186 -23.21 -21.49 -26.85
C ASN A 186 -23.00 -22.99 -27.10
N PHE A 187 -24.00 -23.83 -26.85
CA PHE A 187 -23.87 -25.30 -26.89
C PHE A 187 -24.98 -26.02 -27.65
N LYS A 188 -25.76 -25.28 -28.46
CA LYS A 188 -26.69 -25.84 -29.43
C LYS A 188 -26.32 -25.39 -30.83
#